data_AF-A0A0M3HIC3-F1
#
_entry.id   AF-A0A0M3HIC3-F1
#
_cell.length_a   1.000
_cell.length_b   1.000
_cell.length_c   1.000
_cell.angle_alpha   90.00
_cell.angle_beta   90.00
_cell.angle_gamma   90.00
#
_symmetry.space_group_name_H-M   'P 1'
#
loop_
_entity.id
_entity.type
_entity.pdbx_description
1 polymer ?
#
loop_
_entity_poly.entity_id
_entity_poly.type
_entity_poly.pdbx_seq_one_letter_code
_entity_poly.pdbx_strand_id
1 'polypeptide(L)'
;MAAVNTTKVRKSGRSMATKALIIQEYKRRLRDNVKSLNDNFINILSAAKINVDDAAHKNPVGRMTEYYTMKNEMAARAALMVRAADELLKLTHDLKEFLILHDFNFLSSAIEK
;
A
#
# COMPACT_ATOMS: atom_id res chain seq x y z
N MET A 1 -13.70 -42.24 -27.25
CA MET A 1 -13.77 -41.62 -25.91
C MET A 1 -12.44 -40.93 -25.64
N ALA A 2 -12.35 -39.63 -25.92
CA ALA A 2 -11.11 -38.88 -25.77
C ALA A 2 -10.84 -38.62 -24.28
N ALA A 3 -9.70 -39.10 -23.79
CA ALA A 3 -9.20 -38.74 -22.47
C ALA A 3 -8.85 -37.24 -22.47
N VAL A 4 -9.82 -36.41 -22.09
CA VAL A 4 -9.59 -34.98 -21.85
C VAL A 4 -8.46 -34.87 -20.83
N ASN A 5 -7.41 -34.18 -21.23
CA ASN A 5 -6.10 -34.13 -20.58
C ASN A 5 -6.20 -33.48 -19.18
N THR A 6 -6.57 -34.27 -18.18
CA THR A 6 -6.86 -33.88 -16.78
C THR A 6 -5.69 -33.15 -16.10
N THR A 7 -4.46 -33.42 -16.52
CA THR A 7 -3.24 -32.74 -16.04
C THR A 7 -3.14 -31.29 -16.52
N LYS A 8 -3.53 -31.00 -17.77
CA LYS A 8 -3.51 -29.64 -18.35
C LYS A 8 -4.56 -28.75 -17.68
N VAL A 9 -5.76 -29.29 -17.44
CA VAL A 9 -6.87 -28.61 -16.74
C VAL A 9 -6.50 -28.30 -15.28
N ARG A 10 -5.89 -29.26 -14.56
CA ARG A 10 -5.49 -29.08 -13.15
C ARG A 10 -4.34 -28.07 -12.97
N LYS A 11 -3.40 -28.00 -13.92
CA LYS A 11 -2.30 -27.01 -13.92
C LYS A 11 -2.82 -25.59 -14.22
N SER A 12 -3.79 -25.46 -15.13
CA SER A 12 -4.48 -24.20 -15.44
C SER A 12 -5.26 -23.64 -14.24
N GLY A 13 -6.07 -24.47 -13.56
CA GLY A 13 -6.84 -24.04 -12.38
C GLY A 13 -5.96 -23.56 -11.21
N ARG A 14 -4.84 -24.24 -10.97
CA ARG A 14 -3.86 -23.83 -9.95
C ARG A 14 -3.19 -22.49 -10.29
N SER A 15 -2.85 -22.27 -11.56
CA SER A 15 -2.31 -20.99 -12.03
C SER A 15 -3.31 -19.84 -11.86
N MET A 16 -4.60 -20.08 -12.17
CA MET A 16 -5.65 -19.08 -12.02
C MET A 16 -5.89 -18.69 -10.55
N ALA A 17 -5.87 -19.67 -9.64
CA ALA A 17 -5.96 -19.41 -8.20
C ALA A 17 -4.79 -18.55 -7.69
N THR A 18 -3.56 -18.84 -8.14
CA THR A 18 -2.38 -18.02 -7.79
C THR A 18 -2.52 -16.58 -8.30
N LYS A 19 -2.99 -16.37 -9.53
CA LYS A 19 -3.23 -15.03 -10.07
C LYS A 19 -4.27 -14.25 -9.25
N ALA A 20 -5.36 -14.92 -8.87
CA ALA A 20 -6.41 -14.29 -8.05
C ALA A 20 -5.87 -13.84 -6.68
N LEU A 21 -5.05 -14.67 -6.04
CA LEU A 21 -4.40 -14.33 -4.76
C LEU A 21 -3.42 -13.15 -4.90
N ILE A 22 -2.63 -13.10 -5.98
CA ILE A 22 -1.72 -11.97 -6.26
C ILE A 22 -2.52 -10.67 -6.43
N ILE A 23 -3.59 -10.69 -7.22
CA ILE A 23 -4.45 -9.52 -7.42
C ILE A 23 -5.11 -9.09 -6.11
N GLN A 24 -5.55 -10.03 -5.28
CA GLN A 24 -6.13 -9.74 -3.97
C GLN A 24 -5.10 -9.05 -3.05
N GLU A 25 -3.86 -9.51 -3.07
CA GLU A 25 -2.77 -8.91 -2.31
C GLU A 25 -2.44 -7.50 -2.82
N TYR A 26 -2.38 -7.28 -4.14
CA TYR A 26 -2.19 -5.95 -4.73
C TYR A 26 -3.30 -4.97 -4.31
N LYS A 27 -4.56 -5.42 -4.34
CA LYS A 27 -5.70 -4.61 -3.87
C LYS A 27 -5.58 -4.28 -2.39
N ARG A 28 -5.12 -5.22 -1.56
CA ARG A 28 -4.89 -5.01 -0.13
C ARG A 28 -3.79 -3.97 0.09
N ARG A 29 -2.62 -4.16 -0.52
CA ARG A 29 -1.48 -3.21 -0.46
C ARG A 29 -1.90 -1.81 -0.90
N LEU A 30 -2.69 -1.67 -1.96
CA LEU A 30 -3.21 -0.36 -2.38
C LEU A 30 -4.04 0.30 -1.28
N ARG A 31 -5.06 -0.41 -0.76
CA ARG A 31 -5.95 0.14 0.27
C ARG A 31 -5.19 0.51 1.54
N ASP A 32 -4.31 -0.37 2.00
CA ASP A 32 -3.60 -0.19 3.27
C ASP A 32 -2.63 1.00 3.19
N ASN A 33 -1.91 1.16 2.08
CA ASN A 33 -0.97 2.28 1.92
C ASN A 33 -1.69 3.61 1.68
N VAL A 34 -2.80 3.64 0.92
CA VAL A 34 -3.62 4.86 0.78
C VAL A 34 -4.23 5.27 2.11
N LYS A 35 -4.75 4.30 2.88
CA LYS A 35 -5.25 4.55 4.25
C LYS A 35 -4.16 5.09 5.16
N SER A 36 -2.96 4.49 5.14
CA SER A 36 -1.81 4.97 5.91
C SER A 36 -1.43 6.41 5.56
N LEU A 37 -1.42 6.78 4.28
CA LEU A 37 -1.17 8.17 3.86
C LEU A 37 -2.19 9.13 4.47
N ASN A 38 -3.49 8.81 4.33
CA ASN A 38 -4.56 9.69 4.78
C ASN A 38 -4.61 9.80 6.31
N ASP A 39 -4.57 8.67 7.02
CA ASP A 39 -4.66 8.64 8.48
C ASP A 39 -3.47 9.41 9.10
N ASN A 40 -2.24 9.21 8.61
CA ASN A 40 -1.08 9.94 9.13
C ASN A 40 -1.18 11.45 8.86
N PHE A 41 -1.67 11.84 7.68
CA PHE A 41 -1.85 13.24 7.33
C PHE A 41 -2.90 13.93 8.23
N ILE A 42 -4.06 13.30 8.43
CA ILE A 42 -5.12 13.81 9.32
C ILE A 42 -4.60 13.98 10.75
N ASN A 43 -3.82 13.03 11.25
CA ASN A 43 -3.24 13.13 12.58
C ASN A 43 -2.19 14.26 12.69
N ILE A 44 -1.37 14.48 11.66
CA ILE A 44 -0.45 15.63 11.63
C ILE A 44 -1.24 16.94 11.67
N LEU A 45 -2.30 17.07 10.87
CA LEU A 45 -3.15 18.27 10.88
C LEU A 45 -3.81 18.49 12.24
N SER A 46 -4.24 17.41 12.90
CA SER A 46 -4.87 17.47 14.21
C SER A 46 -3.88 17.92 15.29
N ALA A 47 -2.64 17.43 15.25
CA ALA A 47 -1.55 17.82 16.15
C ALA A 47 -1.04 19.25 15.90
N ALA A 48 -1.04 19.70 14.64
CA ALA A 48 -0.60 21.05 14.27
C ALA A 48 -1.62 22.16 14.62
N LYS A 49 -2.85 21.80 15.00
CA LYS A 49 -3.90 22.76 15.31
C LYS A 49 -3.59 23.47 16.63
N ILE A 50 -3.31 24.77 16.53
CA ILE A 50 -3.12 25.63 17.71
C ILE A 50 -4.49 25.98 18.29
N ASN A 51 -4.75 25.55 19.53
CA ASN A 51 -5.93 26.02 20.26
C ASN A 51 -5.69 27.46 20.74
N VAL A 52 -6.69 28.33 20.57
CA VAL A 52 -6.61 29.75 20.91
C VAL A 52 -6.38 29.96 22.42
N ASP A 53 -6.92 29.06 23.26
CA ASP A 53 -6.70 29.04 24.72
C ASP A 53 -5.27 28.62 25.11
N ASP A 54 -4.60 27.85 24.25
CA ASP A 54 -3.23 27.38 24.47
C ASP A 54 -2.19 28.45 24.14
N ALA A 55 -2.54 29.37 23.24
CA ALA A 55 -1.75 30.57 22.95
C ALA A 55 -1.78 31.60 24.11
N ALA A 56 -2.76 31.51 25.01
CA ALA A 56 -2.92 32.45 26.12
C ALA A 56 -2.03 32.14 27.34
N HIS A 57 -1.47 30.93 27.46
CA HIS A 57 -0.70 30.54 28.65
C HIS A 57 0.79 30.38 28.35
N LYS A 58 1.47 31.52 28.54
CA LYS A 58 2.91 31.63 28.80
C LYS A 58 3.30 30.68 29.94
N ASN A 59 3.76 29.47 29.64
CA ASN A 59 4.60 28.71 30.55
C ASN A 59 5.85 28.24 29.79
N PRO A 60 6.96 29.01 29.85
CA PRO A 60 8.14 28.76 29.03
C PRO A 60 8.95 27.53 29.46
N VAL A 61 8.55 26.81 30.52
CA VAL A 61 9.34 25.68 31.07
C VAL A 61 8.50 24.41 31.25
N GLY A 62 7.18 24.51 31.50
CA GLY A 62 6.35 23.37 31.91
C GLY A 62 5.91 22.40 30.80
N ARG A 63 6.01 22.76 29.52
CA ARG A 63 5.46 21.96 28.40
C ARG A 63 6.48 21.44 27.41
N MET A 64 7.76 21.43 27.79
CA MET A 64 8.80 21.06 26.82
C MET A 64 8.72 19.60 26.37
N THR A 65 8.42 18.70 27.31
CA THR A 65 8.19 17.29 27.00
C THR A 65 7.05 17.11 25.99
N GLU A 66 5.91 17.77 26.19
CA GLU A 66 4.75 17.69 25.30
C GLU A 66 5.08 18.21 23.89
N TYR A 67 5.77 19.34 23.81
CA TYR A 67 6.22 19.90 22.54
C TYR A 67 7.15 18.94 21.79
N TYR A 68 8.16 18.37 22.45
CA TYR A 68 9.08 17.43 21.81
C TYR A 68 8.39 16.11 21.44
N THR A 69 7.48 15.61 22.28
CA THR A 69 6.65 14.43 21.98
C THR A 69 5.86 14.67 20.70
N MET A 70 5.07 15.75 20.65
CA MET A 70 4.25 16.09 19.48
C MET A 70 5.11 16.29 18.22
N LYS A 71 6.25 16.99 18.34
CA LYS A 71 7.20 17.18 17.24
C LYS A 71 7.72 15.85 16.70
N ASN A 72 8.17 14.96 17.59
CA ASN A 72 8.71 13.65 17.20
C ASN A 72 7.63 12.76 16.60
N GLU A 73 6.41 12.81 17.14
CA GLU A 73 5.26 12.09 16.64
C GLU A 73 4.88 12.53 15.23
N MET A 74 4.81 13.85 14.97
CA MET A 74 4.57 14.40 13.63
C MET A 74 5.67 13.99 12.65
N ALA A 75 6.94 14.03 13.06
CA ALA A 75 8.06 13.59 12.22
C ALA A 75 7.97 12.10 11.88
N ALA A 76 7.64 11.24 12.85
CA ALA A 76 7.45 9.81 12.63
C ALA A 76 6.28 9.54 11.67
N ARG A 77 5.17 10.25 11.81
CA ARG A 77 4.02 10.14 10.88
C ARG A 77 4.38 10.56 9.46
N ALA A 78 5.13 11.64 9.30
CA ALA A 78 5.60 12.06 7.99
C ALA A 78 6.49 10.99 7.33
N ALA A 79 7.39 10.35 8.12
CA ALA A 79 8.20 9.24 7.63
C ALA A 79 7.34 8.02 7.23
N LEU A 80 6.27 7.71 7.98
CA LEU A 80 5.33 6.64 7.61
C LEU A 80 4.57 6.94 6.32
N MET A 81 4.26 8.22 6.04
CA MET A 81 3.68 8.64 4.76
C MET A 81 4.64 8.40 3.60
N VAL A 82 5.92 8.80 3.74
CA VAL A 82 6.94 8.57 2.71
C VAL A 82 7.08 7.06 2.43
N ARG A 83 7.15 6.25 3.49
CA ARG A 83 7.20 4.78 3.36
C ARG A 83 5.99 4.24 2.59
N ALA A 84 4.78 4.70 2.89
CA ALA A 84 3.57 4.27 2.20
C ALA A 84 3.57 4.69 0.72
N ALA A 85 4.10 5.86 0.39
CA ALA A 85 4.28 6.31 -0.99
C ALA A 85 5.27 5.42 -1.77
N ASP A 86 6.41 5.07 -1.15
CA ASP A 86 7.38 4.15 -1.75
C ASP A 86 6.78 2.75 -2.00
N GLU A 87 5.95 2.25 -1.07
CA GLU A 87 5.26 0.98 -1.25
C GLU A 87 4.23 1.01 -2.40
N LEU A 88 3.58 2.15 -2.65
CA LEU A 88 2.72 2.34 -3.82
C LEU A 88 3.52 2.41 -5.14
N LEU A 89 4.72 2.99 -5.12
CA LEU A 89 5.62 3.00 -6.27
C LEU A 89 6.08 1.57 -6.60
N LYS A 90 6.47 0.79 -5.60
CA LYS A 90 6.79 -0.64 -5.76
C LYS A 90 5.60 -1.43 -6.30
N LEU A 91 4.39 -1.20 -5.76
CA LEU A 91 3.18 -1.84 -6.26
C LEU A 91 2.93 -1.56 -7.75
N THR A 92 3.23 -0.34 -8.20
CA THR A 92 3.14 0.03 -9.63
C THR A 92 4.12 -0.77 -10.48
N HIS A 93 5.34 -1.00 -10.00
CA HIS A 93 6.31 -1.86 -10.66
C HIS A 93 5.82 -3.32 -10.71
N ASP A 94 5.36 -3.85 -9.57
CA ASP A 94 4.85 -5.23 -9.46
C ASP A 94 3.64 -5.49 -10.38
N LEU A 95 2.78 -4.47 -10.58
CA LEU A 95 1.67 -4.52 -11.53
C LEU A 95 2.15 -4.58 -12.97
N LYS A 96 3.16 -3.78 -13.35
CA LYS A 96 3.73 -3.82 -14.70
C LYS A 96 4.35 -5.17 -14.99
N GLU A 97 5.16 -5.69 -14.07
CA GLU A 97 5.77 -7.02 -14.20
C GLU A 97 4.70 -8.11 -14.33
N PHE A 98 3.67 -8.07 -13.47
CA PHE A 98 2.56 -8.99 -13.55
C PHE A 98 1.87 -8.94 -14.92
N LEU A 99 1.57 -7.76 -15.45
CA LEU A 99 0.91 -7.63 -16.76
C LEU A 99 1.80 -8.13 -17.91
N ILE A 100 3.07 -7.73 -17.94
CA ILE A 100 4.03 -8.13 -18.99
C ILE A 100 4.17 -9.65 -19.02
N LEU A 101 4.43 -10.28 -17.87
CA LEU A 101 4.63 -11.73 -17.80
C LEU A 101 3.37 -12.51 -18.24
N HIS A 102 2.18 -11.99 -17.95
CA HIS A 102 0.94 -12.68 -18.28
C HIS A 102 0.47 -12.43 -19.71
N ASP A 103 0.80 -11.29 -20.31
CA ASP A 103 0.47 -10.97 -21.70
C ASP A 103 1.23 -11.86 -22.69
N PHE A 104 2.53 -12.09 -22.45
CA PHE A 104 3.31 -13.02 -23.29
C PHE A 104 2.79 -14.47 -23.24
N ASN A 105 2.32 -14.94 -22.09
CA ASN A 105 1.71 -16.27 -21.98
C ASN A 105 0.43 -16.40 -22.83
N PHE A 106 -0.37 -15.33 -22.91
CA PHE A 106 -1.55 -15.28 -23.77
C PHE A 106 -1.15 -15.27 -25.25
N LEU A 107 -0.19 -14.42 -25.64
CA LEU A 107 0.31 -14.36 -27.01
C LEU A 107 0.92 -15.68 -27.48
N SER A 108 1.78 -16.33 -26.67
CA SER A 108 2.33 -17.65 -26.99
C SER A 108 1.23 -18.70 -27.18
N SER A 109 0.19 -18.69 -26.33
CA SER A 109 -0.95 -19.60 -26.46
C SER A 109 -1.82 -19.31 -27.69
N ALA A 110 -1.85 -18.06 -28.16
CA ALA A 110 -2.60 -17.64 -29.34
C ALA A 110 -1.88 -17.98 -30.65
N ILE A 111 -0.54 -18.01 -30.65
CA ILE A 111 0.30 -18.38 -31.81
C ILE A 111 0.36 -19.90 -32.02
N GLU A 112 0.23 -20.71 -30.97
CA GLU A 112 0.18 -22.18 -31.06
C GLU A 112 -1.14 -22.75 -31.63
N LYS A 113 -2.10 -21.89 -31.99
CA LYS A 113 -3.34 -22.25 -32.69
C LYS A 113 -3.30 -21.82 -34.15
#